data_AF-A0A4R5YRF3-F1
#
_entry.id   AF-A0A4R5YRF3-F1
#
_cell.length_a   1.000
_cell.length_b   1.000
_cell.length_c   1.000
_cell.angle_alpha   90.00
_cell.angle_beta   90.00
_cell.angle_gamma   90.00
#
_symmetry.space_group_name_H-M   'P 1'
#
loop_
_entity.id
_entity.type
_entity.pdbx_description
1 polymer ?
#
loop_
_entity_poly.entity_id
_entity_poly.type
_entity_poly.pdbx_seq_one_letter_code
_entity_poly.pdbx_strand_id
1 'polypeptide(L)' 'MRLIVGTALILAGLALVVLAQVNLSAQMDRVDREGTAGNLFALDVFWLGLAGVVSVVVGVGALMARRREAVSAA' A
#
# COMPACT_ATOMS: atom_id res chain seq x y z
N MET A 1 -10.51 9.04 -17.67
CA MET A 1 -9.77 9.54 -16.48
C MET A 1 -9.81 8.58 -15.30
N ARG A 2 -10.98 8.16 -14.79
CA ARG A 2 -11.13 7.25 -13.63
C ARG A 2 -10.39 5.90 -13.73
N LEU A 3 -10.24 5.32 -14.92
CA LEU A 3 -9.50 4.07 -15.13
C LEU A 3 -8.00 4.25 -14.84
N ILE A 4 -7.40 5.30 -15.41
CA ILE A 4 -5.99 5.65 -15.19
C ILE A 4 -5.75 5.94 -13.71
N VAL A 5 -6.66 6.69 -13.07
CA VAL A 5 -6.57 6.99 -11.63
C VAL A 5 -6.66 5.73 -10.78
N GLY A 6 -7.63 4.84 -11.06
CA GLY A 6 -7.78 3.59 -10.32
C GLY A 6 -6.57 2.67 -10.45
N THR A 7 -6.05 2.50 -11.67
CA THR A 7 -4.83 1.72 -11.91
C THR A 7 -3.61 2.36 -11.25
N ALA A 8 -3.45 3.69 -11.34
CA ALA A 8 -2.34 4.40 -10.71
C ALA A 8 -2.36 4.25 -9.17
N LEU A 9 -3.54 4.33 -8.55
CA LEU A 9 -3.70 4.13 -7.11
C LEU A 9 -3.34 2.70 -6.68
N ILE A 10 -3.70 1.69 -7.48
CA ILE A 10 -3.30 0.30 -7.21
C ILE A 10 -1.77 0.16 -7.31
N LEU A 11 -1.16 0.68 -8.37
CA LEU A 11 0.29 0.59 -8.56
C LEU A 11 1.06 1.33 -7.46
N ALA A 12 0.63 2.54 -7.11
CA ALA A 12 1.21 3.30 -6.01
C ALA A 12 1.03 2.59 -4.67
N GLY A 13 -0.15 2.02 -4.42
CA GLY A 13 -0.44 1.27 -3.21
C GLY A 13 0.43 0.03 -3.06
N LEU A 14 0.60 -0.74 -4.14
CA LEU A 14 1.50 -1.90 -4.18
C LEU A 14 2.95 -1.48 -3.93
N ALA A 15 3.41 -0.38 -4.53
CA ALA A 15 4.75 0.13 -4.30
C ALA A 15 4.99 0.50 -2.83
N LEU A 16 4.02 1.14 -2.17
CA LEU A 16 4.10 1.47 -0.74
C LEU A 16 4.14 0.22 0.15
N VAL A 17 3.36 -0.81 -0.18
CA VAL A 17 3.40 -2.09 0.56
C VAL A 17 4.76 -2.75 0.43
N VAL A 18 5.32 -2.82 -0.78
CA VAL A 18 6.67 -3.36 -1.00
C VAL A 18 7.72 -2.54 -0.24
N LEU A 19 7.62 -1.21 -0.28
CA LEU A 19 8.53 -0.32 0.44
C LEU A 19 8.46 -0.53 1.96
N ALA A 20 7.25 -0.69 2.51
CA ALA A 20 7.06 -1.01 3.92
C ALA A 20 7.70 -2.35 4.30
N GLN A 21 7.56 -3.38 3.45
CA GLN A 21 8.20 -4.68 3.68
C GLN A 21 9.73 -4.57 3.66
N VAL A 22 10.31 -3.88 2.67
CA VAL A 22 11.76 -3.66 2.61
C VAL A 22 12.27 -2.93 3.84
N ASN A 23 11.51 -1.94 4.33
CA ASN A 23 11.88 -1.20 5.53
C ASN A 23 11.84 -2.08 6.79
N LEU A 24 10.80 -2.92 6.94
CA LEU A 24 10.73 -3.91 8.03
C LEU A 24 11.91 -4.87 7.99
N SER A 25 12.25 -5.43 6.82
CA SER A 25 13.40 -6.32 6.68
C SER A 25 14.71 -5.65 7.07
N ALA A 26 14.92 -4.40 6.65
CA ALA A 26 16.10 -3.63 7.02
C ALA A 26 16.17 -3.34 8.53
N GLN A 27 15.03 -3.20 9.21
CA GLN A 27 14.99 -3.04 10.66
C GLN A 27 15.30 -4.35 11.38
N MET A 28 14.74 -5.47 10.92
CA MET A 28 15.05 -6.79 11.48
C MET A 28 16.56 -7.09 11.38
N ASP A 29 17.18 -6.81 10.24
CA ASP A 29 18.63 -6.99 10.06
C ASP A 29 19.48 -6.09 10.99
N ARG A 30 19.01 -4.86 11.28
CA ARG A 30 19.66 -4.02 12.31
C ARG A 30 19.49 -4.59 13.71
N VAL A 31 18.30 -5.07 14.05
CA VAL A 31 18.02 -5.69 15.35
C VAL A 31 18.90 -6.93 15.57
N ASP A 32 19.03 -7.78 14.55
CA ASP A 32 19.87 -8.99 14.62
C ASP A 32 21.36 -8.63 14.81
N ARG A 33 21.81 -7.53 14.21
CA ARG A 33 23.21 -7.06 14.29
C ARG A 33 23.52 -6.33 15.60
N GLU A 34 22.61 -5.52 16.10
CA GLU A 34 22.85 -4.60 17.24
C GLU A 34 22.29 -5.14 18.56
N GLY A 35 21.44 -6.17 18.53
CA GLY A 35 20.87 -6.83 19.72
C GLY A 35 19.89 -5.97 20.52
N THR A 36 19.65 -4.73 20.13
CA THR A 36 18.71 -3.81 20.77
C THR A 36 17.35 -3.91 20.10
N ALA A 37 16.43 -4.66 20.70
CA ALA A 37 15.02 -4.80 20.29
C ALA A 37 14.20 -3.47 20.36
N GLY A 38 14.84 -2.35 20.69
CA GLY A 38 14.22 -1.09 21.11
C GLY A 38 13.69 -0.21 19.97
N ASN A 39 13.13 -0.78 18.91
CA ASN A 39 12.17 -0.10 18.01
C ASN A 39 11.51 -1.05 16.99
N LEU A 40 11.17 -2.29 17.37
CA LEU A 40 10.62 -3.30 16.44
C LEU A 40 9.29 -2.89 15.76
N PHE A 41 8.61 -1.88 16.31
CA PHE A 41 7.40 -1.30 15.75
C PHE A 41 7.66 0.16 15.38
N ALA A 42 8.39 0.39 14.30
CA ALA A 42 8.43 1.71 13.68
C ALA A 42 7.02 2.06 13.20
N LEU A 43 6.32 2.88 14.00
CA LEU A 43 4.96 3.35 13.74
C LEU A 43 4.83 3.92 12.32
N ASP A 44 5.89 4.53 11.81
CA ASP A 44 5.99 5.08 10.46
C ASP A 44 5.84 3.99 9.37
N VAL A 45 6.42 2.80 9.59
CA VAL A 45 6.33 1.68 8.63
C VAL A 45 4.94 1.05 8.64
N PHE A 46 4.29 1.03 9.81
CA PHE A 46 2.88 0.65 9.91
C PHE A 46 2.00 1.61 9.10
N TRP A 47 2.17 2.93 9.28
CA TRP A 47 1.41 3.93 8.53
C TRP A 47 1.69 3.86 7.02
N LEU A 48 2.93 3.57 6.62
CA LEU A 48 3.30 3.39 5.23
C LEU A 48 2.58 2.18 4.59
N GLY A 49 2.57 1.04 5.29
CA GLY A 49 1.84 -0.15 4.85
C GLY A 49 0.34 0.10 4.76
N LEU A 50 -0.24 0.78 5.75
CA LEU A 50 -1.65 1.13 5.77
C LEU A 50 -2.02 2.06 4.60
N ALA A 51 -1.20 3.08 4.33
CA ALA A 51 -1.40 3.97 3.19
C ALA A 51 -1.39 3.20 1.86
N GLY A 52 -0.49 2.22 1.74
CA GLY A 52 -0.45 1.31 0.59
C GLY A 52 -1.76 0.53 0.40
N VAL A 53 -2.24 -0.12 1.46
CA VAL A 53 -3.50 -0.89 1.44
C VAL A 53 -4.69 0.00 1.10
N VAL A 54 -4.81 1.18 1.73
CA VAL A 54 -5.89 2.14 1.46
C VAL A 54 -5.87 2.57 0.00
N SER A 55 -4.69 2.87 -0.56
CA SER A 55 -4.56 3.24 -1.97
C SER A 55 -5.06 2.13 -2.91
N VAL A 56 -4.73 0.87 -2.63
CA VAL A 56 -5.24 -0.27 -3.40
C VAL A 56 -6.76 -0.36 -3.30
N VAL A 57 -7.33 -0.28 -2.10
CA VAL A 57 -8.78 -0.36 -1.88
C VAL A 57 -9.53 0.75 -2.63
N VAL A 58 -9.03 1.99 -2.55
CA VAL A 58 -9.62 3.13 -3.27
C VAL A 58 -9.48 2.95 -4.78
N GLY A 59 -8.32 2.47 -5.26
CA GLY A 59 -8.10 2.18 -6.67
C GLY A 59 -9.05 1.13 -7.22
N VAL A 60 -9.25 0.03 -6.49
CA VAL A 60 -10.23 -1.02 -6.83
C VAL A 60 -11.65 -0.46 -6.82
N GLY A 61 -12.01 0.33 -5.81
CA GLY A 61 -13.31 0.99 -5.72
C GLY A 61 -13.61 1.89 -6.93
N ALA A 62 -12.62 2.67 -7.37
CA ALA A 62 -12.73 3.52 -8.55
C ALA A 62 -12.96 2.70 -9.85
N LEU A 63 -12.28 1.57 -9.99
CA LEU A 63 -12.46 0.67 -11.13
C LEU A 63 -13.84 -0.01 -11.11
N MET A 64 -14.31 -0.45 -9.94
CA MET A 64 -15.63 -1.07 -9.79
C MET A 64 -16.77 -0.07 -10.02
N ALA A 65 -16.66 1.16 -9.54
CA ALA A 65 -17.66 2.20 -9.78
C ALA A 65 -17.84 2.46 -11.28
N ARG A 66 -16.74 2.55 -12.04
CA ARG A 66 -16.79 2.66 -13.50
C ARG A 66 -17.45 1.45 -14.16
N ARG A 67 -17.17 0.23 -13.68
CA ARG A 67 -17.79 -0.98 -14.24
C ARG A 67 -19.31 -0.94 -14.06
N ARG A 68 -19.80 -0.48 -12.90
CA ARG A 68 -21.25 -0.33 -12.67
C ARG A 68 -21.87 0.70 -13.61
N GLU A 69 -21.24 1.86 -13.80
CA GLU A 69 -21.71 2.89 -14.75
C GLU A 69 -21.80 2.35 -16.18
N ALA A 70 -20.81 1.55 -16.61
CA ALA A 70 -20.80 0.95 -17.94
C ALA A 70 -21.90 -0.12 -18.13
N VAL A 71 -22.27 -0.86 -17.07
CA VAL A 71 -23.35 -1.85 -17.11
C VAL A 71 -24.73 -1.19 -17.07
N SER A 72 -24.90 -0.10 -16.31
CA SER A 72 -26.18 0.63 -16.25
C SER A 72 -26.48 1.45 -17.50
N ALA A 73 -25.46 1.72 -18.34
CA ALA A 73 -25.61 2.44 -19.60
C ALA A 73 -25.82 1.53 -20.82
N ALA A 74 -25.77 0.21 -20.64
CA ALA A 74 -25.98 -0.82 -21.67
C ALA A 74 -27.39 -1.42 -21.56
#